data_AF-A0A925RFN6-F1
#
_entry.id   AF-A0A925RFN6-F1
#
_cell.length_a   1.000
_cell.length_b   1.000
_cell.length_c   1.000
_cell.angle_alpha   90.00
_cell.angle_beta   90.00
_cell.angle_gamma   90.00
#
_symmetry.space_group_name_H-M   'P 1'
#
loop_
_entity.id
_entity.type
_entity.pdbx_description
1 polymer ?
#
loop_
_entity_poly.entity_id
_entity_poly.type
_entity_poly.pdbx_seq_one_letter_code
_entity_poly.pdbx_strand_id
1 'polypeptide(L)'
;MVEHRFPNTTSVASKALDDNSYLDYFSDIPGSMPGTLNIESDSSPPVIVLIDYDEANAVRQEIETPEDCIPFLDSESVSWLDVKGLGSEDVLRRLGQVFNLHPLVLEDIVNVPQRPKIEEYDEQLLIIARMVTIKSSGHGFISEQVSLILGRHYLLTVQEEPEYDCFGPIRERIRTNKGTIRKQGADYLAYALLDAIIDGFFPVLEEYGEKIEALEDEVVANPSRQTLEKIHAVKRELLG
;
A
#
# COMPACT_ATOMS: atom_id res chain seq x y z
N MET A 1 38.72 -55.23 -0.23
CA MET A 1 37.63 -54.45 0.38
C MET A 1 36.67 -54.13 -0.76
N VAL A 2 35.43 -54.60 -0.65
CA VAL A 2 34.52 -54.84 -1.77
C VAL A 2 33.97 -53.51 -2.31
N GLU A 3 34.26 -53.19 -3.57
CA GLU A 3 33.48 -52.24 -4.39
C GLU A 3 32.13 -52.87 -4.72
N HIS A 4 31.05 -52.26 -4.25
CA HIS A 4 29.69 -52.61 -4.70
C HIS A 4 29.24 -51.71 -5.86
N ARG A 5 28.89 -52.40 -6.93
CA ARG A 5 28.32 -51.99 -8.23
C ARG A 5 26.96 -51.27 -8.17
N PHE A 6 26.82 -50.27 -9.06
CA PHE A 6 25.74 -50.00 -10.06
C PHE A 6 24.26 -49.78 -9.61
N PRO A 7 23.33 -49.25 -10.47
CA PRO A 7 23.41 -48.40 -11.67
C PRO A 7 22.36 -47.23 -11.71
N ASN A 8 22.35 -46.48 -12.82
CA ASN A 8 21.35 -45.51 -13.33
C ASN A 8 19.89 -45.66 -12.84
N THR A 9 19.21 -44.50 -12.69
CA THR A 9 17.83 -44.31 -13.17
C THR A 9 17.55 -42.85 -13.51
N THR A 10 17.33 -42.59 -14.80
CA THR A 10 16.48 -41.50 -15.27
C THR A 10 15.09 -41.73 -14.67
N SER A 11 14.57 -40.77 -13.90
CA SER A 11 13.18 -40.77 -13.44
C SER A 11 12.58 -39.39 -13.71
N VAL A 12 11.72 -39.38 -14.72
CA VAL A 12 10.70 -38.36 -14.95
C VAL A 12 9.52 -38.74 -14.06
N ALA A 13 9.02 -37.77 -13.28
CA ALA A 13 7.79 -37.71 -12.47
C ALA A 13 8.15 -37.24 -11.05
N SER A 14 7.48 -36.30 -10.40
CA SER A 14 6.14 -35.75 -10.59
C SER A 14 6.09 -34.36 -9.97
N LYS A 15 5.59 -33.37 -10.72
CA LYS A 15 5.13 -32.09 -10.16
C LYS A 15 3.92 -32.42 -9.28
N ALA A 16 4.15 -32.67 -8.00
CA ALA A 16 3.10 -32.55 -7.00
C ALA A 16 2.95 -31.05 -6.74
N LEU A 17 1.82 -30.51 -7.19
CA LEU A 17 1.34 -29.19 -6.83
C LEU A 17 1.02 -29.22 -5.34
N ASP A 18 1.91 -28.66 -4.52
CA ASP A 18 1.58 -28.35 -3.13
C ASP A 18 0.86 -27.00 -3.15
N ASP A 19 -0.45 -27.07 -3.34
CA ASP A 19 -1.40 -25.96 -3.49
C ASP A 19 -1.76 -25.39 -2.11
N ASN A 20 -0.77 -24.86 -1.40
CA ASN A 20 -0.99 -24.24 -0.10
C ASN A 20 -0.01 -23.12 0.27
N SER A 21 0.25 -22.18 -0.65
CA SER A 21 0.87 -20.88 -0.32
C SER A 21 -0.18 -19.76 -0.42
N TYR A 22 -1.11 -19.73 0.53
CA TYR A 22 -2.12 -18.65 0.61
C TYR A 22 -1.56 -17.28 1.02
N LEU A 23 -0.25 -17.10 0.97
CA LEU A 23 0.44 -15.90 1.45
C LEU A 23 1.79 -15.80 0.70
N ASP A 24 1.77 -15.32 -0.54
CA ASP A 24 2.99 -14.83 -1.19
C ASP A 24 3.36 -13.48 -0.53
N TYR A 25 3.82 -13.55 0.73
CA TYR A 25 4.62 -12.47 1.29
C TYR A 25 5.96 -12.52 0.56
N PHE A 26 6.22 -11.54 -0.30
CA PHE A 26 7.53 -11.27 -0.85
C PHE A 26 8.45 -10.82 0.29
N SER A 27 8.87 -11.76 1.13
CA SER A 27 9.96 -11.54 2.07
C SER A 27 11.26 -11.72 1.31
N ASP A 28 12.15 -10.76 1.47
CA ASP A 28 13.55 -10.84 1.15
C ASP A 28 14.12 -12.25 1.35
N ILE A 29 14.91 -12.73 0.38
CA ILE A 29 15.60 -14.01 0.50
C ILE A 29 16.45 -13.96 1.77
N PRO A 30 16.30 -14.89 2.73
CA PRO A 30 17.09 -14.87 3.96
C PRO A 30 18.59 -14.74 3.66
N GLY A 31 19.20 -13.62 4.06
CA GLY A 31 20.59 -13.28 3.75
C GLY A 31 20.80 -12.22 2.66
N SER A 32 19.75 -11.58 2.16
CA SER A 32 19.85 -10.34 1.37
C SER A 32 20.60 -9.25 2.15
N MET A 33 21.26 -8.34 1.43
CA MET A 33 21.86 -7.16 2.05
C MET A 33 20.75 -6.18 2.45
N PRO A 34 20.64 -5.81 3.73
CA PRO A 34 19.65 -4.83 4.18
C PRO A 34 19.73 -3.52 3.38
N GLY A 35 18.59 -2.93 3.04
CA GLY A 35 18.51 -1.67 2.29
C GLY A 35 18.64 -1.82 0.76
N THR A 36 18.49 -3.03 0.23
CA THR A 36 18.33 -3.26 -1.21
C THR A 36 16.88 -2.93 -1.59
N LEU A 37 16.67 -2.12 -2.63
CA LEU A 37 15.32 -1.80 -3.11
C LEU A 37 14.95 -2.71 -4.26
N ASN A 38 13.89 -3.50 -4.10
CA ASN A 38 13.35 -4.35 -5.15
C ASN A 38 12.06 -3.73 -5.70
N ILE A 39 12.17 -3.05 -6.83
CA ILE A 39 11.04 -2.37 -7.50
C ILE A 39 10.64 -3.19 -8.72
N GLU A 40 9.35 -3.45 -8.87
CA GLU A 40 8.84 -4.19 -10.02
C GLU A 40 9.04 -3.39 -11.32
N SER A 41 9.38 -4.08 -12.40
CA SER A 41 9.77 -3.43 -13.66
C SER A 41 8.63 -2.66 -14.34
N ASP A 42 7.39 -2.97 -13.98
CA ASP A 42 6.14 -2.39 -14.46
C ASP A 42 5.52 -1.38 -13.49
N SER A 43 6.17 -1.09 -12.34
CA SER A 43 5.70 -0.06 -11.41
C SER A 43 5.60 1.32 -12.07
N SER A 44 4.50 2.02 -11.79
CA SER A 44 4.25 3.36 -12.33
C SER A 44 5.30 4.38 -11.88
N PRO A 45 5.76 5.30 -12.77
CA PRO A 45 6.68 6.36 -12.40
C PRO A 45 6.11 7.24 -11.26
N PRO A 46 6.93 7.65 -10.28
CA PRO A 46 6.44 8.44 -9.17
C PRO A 46 5.91 9.81 -9.60
N VAL A 47 4.71 10.15 -9.15
CA VAL A 47 4.15 11.51 -9.16
C VAL A 47 4.21 12.06 -7.75
N ILE A 48 4.81 13.24 -7.57
CA ILE A 48 5.03 13.83 -6.25
C ILE A 48 4.17 15.09 -6.11
N VAL A 49 3.28 15.10 -5.14
CA VAL A 49 2.41 16.24 -4.84
C VAL A 49 2.71 16.77 -3.45
N LEU A 50 3.10 18.03 -3.36
CA LEU A 50 3.21 18.74 -2.09
C LEU A 50 1.90 19.48 -1.77
N ILE A 51 1.40 19.28 -0.57
CA ILE A 51 0.32 20.05 0.03
C ILE A 51 0.85 20.66 1.32
N ASP A 52 1.01 21.98 1.36
CA ASP A 52 1.49 22.70 2.55
C ASP A 52 0.40 23.61 3.09
N TYR A 53 0.15 23.60 4.39
CA TYR A 53 -0.93 24.39 4.98
C TYR A 53 -0.72 24.86 6.42
N ASP A 54 -1.28 26.01 6.71
CA ASP A 54 -1.45 26.58 8.06
C ASP A 54 -2.94 26.94 8.28
N GLU A 55 -3.29 27.58 9.40
CA GLU A 55 -4.70 27.94 9.68
C GLU A 55 -5.34 28.86 8.61
N ALA A 56 -4.53 29.72 7.97
CA ALA A 56 -4.95 30.72 7.01
C ALA A 56 -4.76 30.29 5.55
N ASN A 57 -3.65 29.62 5.23
CA ASN A 57 -3.18 29.35 3.88
C ASN A 57 -3.11 27.85 3.60
N ALA A 58 -3.28 27.49 2.32
CA ALA A 58 -2.93 26.16 1.84
C ALA A 58 -2.47 26.26 0.38
N VAL A 59 -1.40 25.55 0.06
CA VAL A 59 -0.83 25.43 -1.28
C VAL A 59 -0.86 23.96 -1.66
N ARG A 60 -1.18 23.68 -2.93
CA ARG A 60 -1.01 22.36 -3.54
C ARG A 60 -0.24 22.55 -4.83
N GLN A 61 0.86 21.82 -4.98
CA GLN A 61 1.65 21.82 -6.19
C GLN A 61 2.23 20.43 -6.46
N GLU A 62 2.29 20.07 -7.73
CA GLU A 62 3.11 18.95 -8.17
C GLU A 62 4.56 19.43 -8.24
N ILE A 63 5.48 18.62 -7.74
CA ILE A 63 6.91 18.94 -7.72
C ILE A 63 7.68 17.93 -8.55
N GLU A 64 8.76 18.38 -9.19
CA GLU A 64 9.56 17.53 -10.08
C GLU A 64 10.50 16.64 -9.29
N THR A 65 10.99 17.12 -8.15
CA THR A 65 11.99 16.42 -7.35
C THR A 65 11.66 16.41 -5.87
N PRO A 66 12.05 15.36 -5.11
CA PRO A 66 11.88 15.32 -3.65
C PRO A 66 12.45 16.55 -2.94
N GLU A 67 13.55 17.12 -3.42
CA GLU A 67 14.25 18.25 -2.81
C GLU A 67 13.45 19.56 -2.87
N ASP A 68 12.49 19.67 -3.80
CA ASP A 68 11.65 20.87 -3.93
C ASP A 68 10.72 21.08 -2.71
N CYS A 69 10.53 20.06 -1.86
CA CYS A 69 9.78 20.19 -0.62
C CYS A 69 10.62 20.73 0.56
N ILE A 70 11.95 20.72 0.49
CA ILE A 70 12.85 21.12 1.59
C ILE A 70 12.49 22.49 2.19
N PRO A 71 12.21 23.54 1.39
CA PRO A 71 11.88 24.86 1.93
C PRO A 71 10.62 24.88 2.82
N PHE A 72 9.75 23.88 2.70
CA PHE A 72 8.50 23.77 3.45
C PHE A 72 8.69 23.00 4.76
N LEU A 73 9.62 22.03 4.80
CA LEU A 73 9.88 21.18 5.97
C LEU A 73 10.42 21.95 7.19
N ASP A 74 11.05 23.11 6.96
CA ASP A 74 11.60 23.97 8.02
C ASP A 74 10.60 25.01 8.55
N SER A 75 9.36 25.01 8.06
CA SER A 75 8.35 26.00 8.44
C SER A 75 7.45 25.50 9.60
N GLU A 76 6.66 26.40 10.19
CA GLU A 76 5.68 26.03 11.24
C GLU A 76 4.36 25.48 10.67
N SER A 77 4.23 25.37 9.34
CA SER A 77 3.06 24.77 8.68
C SER A 77 3.12 23.24 8.73
N VAL A 78 2.07 22.59 8.25
CA VAL A 78 2.06 21.15 8.02
C VAL A 78 2.31 20.86 6.55
N SER A 79 3.38 20.14 6.26
CA SER A 79 3.72 19.70 4.90
C SER A 79 3.34 18.25 4.65
N TRP A 80 2.43 18.00 3.73
CA TRP A 80 2.08 16.67 3.25
C TRP A 80 2.72 16.43 1.88
N LEU A 81 3.66 15.49 1.82
CA LEU A 81 4.22 15.02 0.57
C LEU A 81 3.54 13.70 0.18
N ASP A 82 2.76 13.74 -0.90
CA ASP A 82 2.01 12.60 -1.43
C ASP A 82 2.70 12.06 -2.69
N VAL A 83 3.37 10.92 -2.53
CA VAL A 83 4.10 10.22 -3.59
C VAL A 83 3.25 9.04 -4.06
N LYS A 84 3.03 8.96 -5.36
CA LYS A 84 2.25 7.88 -5.96
C LYS A 84 3.02 7.22 -7.08
N GLY A 85 3.17 5.90 -7.05
CA GLY A 85 4.04 5.18 -7.95
C GLY A 85 5.40 4.88 -7.31
N LEU A 86 5.86 3.64 -7.46
CA LEU A 86 7.16 3.15 -6.95
C LEU A 86 8.25 3.09 -8.03
N GLY A 87 7.92 3.36 -9.29
CA GLY A 87 8.74 3.09 -10.49
C GLY A 87 9.98 3.96 -10.69
N SER A 88 10.67 4.36 -9.63
CA SER A 88 11.98 5.02 -9.71
C SER A 88 12.80 4.87 -8.42
N GLU A 89 13.82 4.00 -8.48
CA GLU A 89 14.77 3.82 -7.37
C GLU A 89 15.48 5.12 -7.00
N ASP A 90 15.84 5.95 -7.99
CA ASP A 90 16.48 7.25 -7.76
C ASP A 90 15.61 8.18 -6.92
N VAL A 91 14.33 8.31 -7.29
CA VAL A 91 13.37 9.15 -6.56
C VAL A 91 13.17 8.64 -5.13
N LEU A 92 13.01 7.33 -4.95
CA LEU A 92 12.83 6.73 -3.63
C LEU A 92 14.08 6.90 -2.74
N ARG A 93 15.28 6.76 -3.29
CA ARG A 93 16.52 7.03 -2.55
C ARG A 93 16.65 8.50 -2.18
N ARG A 94 16.26 9.42 -3.07
CA ARG A 94 16.27 10.86 -2.80
C ARG A 94 15.24 11.24 -1.74
N LEU A 95 14.04 10.65 -1.75
CA LEU A 95 13.08 10.75 -0.64
C LEU A 95 13.73 10.29 0.67
N GLY A 96 14.41 9.16 0.66
CA GLY A 96 15.17 8.68 1.82
C GLY A 96 16.20 9.68 2.35
N GLN A 97 16.89 10.39 1.46
CA GLN A 97 17.86 11.42 1.86
C GLN A 97 17.17 12.68 2.40
N VAL A 98 16.15 13.18 1.70
CA VAL A 98 15.41 14.40 2.09
C VAL A 98 14.75 14.25 3.45
N PHE A 99 14.12 13.10 3.69
CA PHE A 99 13.42 12.81 4.94
C PHE A 99 14.29 12.07 5.96
N ASN A 100 15.57 11.84 5.68
CA ASN A 100 16.47 11.06 6.54
C ASN A 100 15.87 9.70 6.98
N LEU A 101 15.27 8.98 6.03
CA LEU A 101 14.63 7.69 6.29
C LEU A 101 15.68 6.62 6.55
N HIS A 102 15.44 5.77 7.55
CA HIS A 102 16.27 4.60 7.77
C HIS A 102 16.21 3.67 6.52
N PRO A 103 17.30 3.04 6.08
CA PRO A 103 17.29 2.18 4.89
C PRO A 103 16.23 1.07 4.91
N LEU A 104 15.92 0.52 6.08
CA LEU A 104 14.86 -0.48 6.26
C LEU A 104 13.44 0.08 6.02
N VAL A 105 13.23 1.38 6.25
CA VAL A 105 11.95 2.04 5.93
C VAL A 105 11.75 2.06 4.41
N LEU A 106 12.80 2.39 3.64
CA LEU A 106 12.70 2.34 2.18
C LEU A 106 12.49 0.92 1.67
N GLU A 107 13.15 -0.06 2.27
CA GLU A 107 12.96 -1.48 1.97
C GLU A 107 11.50 -1.90 2.18
N ASP A 108 10.91 -1.57 3.34
CA ASP A 108 9.51 -1.85 3.63
C ASP A 108 8.51 -1.14 2.70
N ILE A 109 8.86 0.06 2.22
CA ILE A 109 8.05 0.82 1.26
C ILE A 109 7.98 0.11 -0.10
N VAL A 110 9.11 -0.45 -0.58
CA VAL A 110 9.18 -1.06 -1.93
C VAL A 110 8.88 -2.55 -1.94
N ASN A 111 9.18 -3.27 -0.86
CA ASN A 111 8.96 -4.70 -0.75
C ASN A 111 7.50 -4.98 -0.40
N VAL A 112 6.62 -4.76 -1.38
CA VAL A 112 5.19 -4.98 -1.26
C VAL A 112 4.82 -6.45 -1.53
N PRO A 113 3.82 -7.03 -0.84
CA PRO A 113 3.10 -6.43 0.27
C PRO A 113 3.68 -6.76 1.64
N GLN A 114 3.79 -5.74 2.48
CA GLN A 114 4.01 -5.88 3.92
C GLN A 114 2.69 -6.08 4.67
N ARG A 115 2.78 -6.68 5.85
CA ARG A 115 1.66 -6.68 6.81
C ARG A 115 1.48 -5.27 7.38
N PRO A 116 0.24 -4.81 7.59
CA PRO A 116 0.00 -3.55 8.29
C PRO A 116 0.71 -3.54 9.65
N LYS A 117 1.48 -2.48 9.90
CA LYS A 117 2.34 -2.35 11.09
C LYS A 117 2.61 -0.88 11.40
N ILE A 118 3.05 -0.64 12.62
CA ILE A 118 3.63 0.64 13.04
C ILE A 118 5.01 0.37 13.64
N GLU A 119 5.99 1.17 13.23
CA GLU A 119 7.36 1.09 13.70
C GLU A 119 7.88 2.49 14.02
N GLU A 120 8.62 2.61 15.13
CA GLU A 120 9.20 3.86 15.60
C GLU A 120 10.67 3.93 15.19
N TYR A 121 11.07 5.04 14.57
CA TYR A 121 12.41 5.32 14.10
C TYR A 121 12.83 6.73 14.55
N ASP A 122 13.62 6.81 15.63
CA ASP A 122 14.08 8.07 16.21
C ASP A 122 12.95 9.11 16.40
N GLU A 123 12.84 10.10 15.51
CA GLU A 123 11.83 11.18 15.55
C GLU A 123 10.70 10.99 14.52
N GLN A 124 10.53 9.76 14.00
CA GLN A 124 9.58 9.40 12.94
C GLN A 124 8.79 8.14 13.29
N LEU A 125 7.55 8.08 12.81
CA LEU A 125 6.75 6.85 12.81
C LEU A 125 6.54 6.38 11.37
N LEU A 126 6.91 5.12 11.10
CA LEU A 126 6.48 4.41 9.90
C LEU A 126 5.16 3.71 10.21
N ILE A 127 4.15 3.94 9.39
CA ILE A 127 2.86 3.25 9.43
C ILE A 127 2.63 2.64 8.07
N ILE A 128 2.50 1.32 8.02
CA ILE A 128 2.10 0.60 6.81
C ILE A 128 0.64 0.21 6.96
N ALA A 129 -0.17 0.61 6.00
CA ALA A 129 -1.59 0.29 5.94
C ALA A 129 -1.94 -0.37 4.59
N ARG A 130 -3.10 -1.02 4.56
CA ARG A 130 -3.72 -1.49 3.31
C ARG A 130 -4.87 -0.57 2.96
N MET A 131 -4.83 -0.01 1.76
CA MET A 131 -5.91 0.77 1.18
C MET A 131 -6.70 -0.11 0.22
N VAL A 132 -8.02 -0.05 0.30
CA VAL A 132 -8.93 -0.72 -0.65
C VAL A 132 -9.83 0.30 -1.33
N THR A 133 -9.99 0.15 -2.64
CA THR A 133 -10.86 1.02 -3.45
C THR A 133 -11.68 0.17 -4.40
N ILE A 134 -12.99 0.45 -4.51
CA ILE A 134 -13.85 -0.23 -5.50
C ILE A 134 -13.36 0.12 -6.91
N LYS A 135 -13.29 -0.89 -7.78
CA LYS A 135 -12.92 -0.69 -9.19
C LYS A 135 -13.96 0.19 -9.90
N SER A 136 -13.53 1.02 -10.85
CA SER A 136 -14.43 1.84 -11.67
C SER A 136 -15.49 1.03 -12.45
N SER A 137 -15.29 -0.27 -12.64
CA SER A 137 -16.28 -1.20 -13.20
C SER A 137 -17.44 -1.51 -12.25
N GLY A 138 -17.36 -1.08 -10.99
CA GLY A 138 -18.30 -1.42 -9.93
C GLY A 138 -18.28 -2.89 -9.51
N HIS A 139 -17.24 -3.64 -9.89
CA HIS A 139 -17.10 -5.05 -9.57
C HIS A 139 -15.71 -5.33 -9.00
N GLY A 140 -15.69 -5.73 -7.73
CA GLY A 140 -14.47 -6.02 -6.99
C GLY A 140 -13.69 -4.76 -6.62
N PHE A 141 -12.55 -4.97 -5.99
CA PHE A 141 -11.74 -3.90 -5.43
C PHE A 141 -10.28 -4.02 -5.88
N ILE A 142 -9.57 -2.91 -5.73
CA ILE A 142 -8.12 -2.81 -5.79
C ILE A 142 -7.66 -2.73 -4.34
N SER A 143 -6.60 -3.45 -4.01
CA SER A 143 -5.92 -3.37 -2.72
C SER A 143 -4.47 -3.00 -2.97
N GLU A 144 -3.98 -1.99 -2.25
CA GLU A 144 -2.58 -1.57 -2.29
C GLU A 144 -2.07 -1.29 -0.88
N GLN A 145 -0.76 -1.31 -0.74
CA GLN A 145 -0.03 -0.82 0.42
C GLN A 145 0.10 0.69 0.32
N VAL A 146 -0.18 1.37 1.42
CA VAL A 146 0.20 2.77 1.59
C VAL A 146 1.10 2.89 2.81
N SER A 147 2.25 3.51 2.59
CA SER A 147 3.22 3.78 3.64
C SER A 147 3.09 5.24 4.05
N LEU A 148 2.95 5.50 5.35
CA LEU A 148 2.90 6.84 5.93
C LEU A 148 4.13 6.99 6.83
N ILE A 149 4.90 8.05 6.61
CA ILE A 149 6.03 8.43 7.45
C ILE A 149 5.68 9.76 8.09
N LEU A 150 5.33 9.70 9.37
CA LEU A 150 4.96 10.84 10.18
C LEU A 150 6.21 11.39 10.87
N GLY A 151 6.60 12.62 10.51
CA GLY A 151 7.59 13.41 11.23
C GLY A 151 6.92 14.51 12.07
N ARG A 152 7.74 15.42 12.61
CA ARG A 152 7.27 16.49 13.51
C ARG A 152 6.26 17.46 12.87
N HIS A 153 6.55 17.92 11.65
CA HIS A 153 5.74 18.91 10.92
C HIS A 153 5.35 18.44 9.51
N TYR A 154 5.64 17.19 9.17
CA TYR A 154 5.33 16.66 7.85
C TYR A 154 4.74 15.26 7.92
N LEU A 155 4.05 14.91 6.85
CA LEU A 155 3.60 13.56 6.56
C LEU A 155 4.04 13.21 5.13
N LEU A 156 4.81 12.15 4.98
CA LEU A 156 5.12 11.55 3.68
C LEU A 156 4.19 10.36 3.48
N THR A 157 3.45 10.33 2.38
CA THR A 157 2.70 9.15 1.94
C THR A 157 3.32 8.59 0.67
N VAL A 158 3.47 7.27 0.61
CA VAL A 158 3.94 6.55 -0.58
C VAL A 158 2.91 5.48 -0.95
N GLN A 159 2.37 5.56 -2.16
CA GLN A 159 1.34 4.67 -2.71
C GLN A 159 1.91 3.86 -3.89
N GLU A 160 1.38 2.66 -4.12
CA GLU A 160 1.86 1.78 -5.18
C GLU A 160 1.52 2.35 -6.57
N GLU A 161 0.29 2.84 -6.76
CA GLU A 161 -0.20 3.31 -8.05
C GLU A 161 -0.75 4.76 -8.02
N PRO A 162 -0.66 5.51 -9.12
CA PRO A 162 -1.12 6.90 -9.18
C PRO A 162 -2.64 7.10 -9.36
N GLU A 163 -3.35 6.11 -9.90
CA GLU A 163 -4.72 6.28 -10.41
C GLU A 163 -5.80 6.36 -9.33
N TYR A 164 -5.63 5.66 -8.20
CA TYR A 164 -6.71 5.46 -7.23
C TYR A 164 -6.23 5.77 -5.81
N ASP A 165 -7.04 6.50 -5.05
CA ASP A 165 -6.86 6.64 -3.60
C ASP A 165 -8.17 7.05 -2.92
N CYS A 166 -8.22 6.90 -1.59
CA CYS A 166 -9.33 7.35 -0.75
C CYS A 166 -9.11 8.74 -0.11
N PHE A 167 -8.04 9.46 -0.48
CA PHE A 167 -7.61 10.69 0.19
C PHE A 167 -8.25 11.97 -0.36
N GLY A 168 -9.00 11.89 -1.46
CA GLY A 168 -9.72 13.02 -2.07
C GLY A 168 -10.49 13.92 -1.07
N PRO A 169 -11.33 13.37 -0.18
CA PRO A 169 -12.04 14.15 0.83
C PRO A 169 -11.13 14.95 1.77
N ILE A 170 -9.95 14.41 2.11
CA ILE A 170 -8.98 15.05 3.00
C ILE A 170 -8.30 16.22 2.28
N ARG A 171 -7.88 16.02 1.03
CA ARG A 171 -7.35 17.10 0.17
C ARG A 171 -8.34 18.25 0.04
N GLU A 172 -9.63 17.95 -0.14
CA GLU A 172 -10.69 18.96 -0.23
C GLU A 172 -10.94 19.68 1.09
N ARG A 173 -10.89 18.98 2.23
CA ARG A 173 -10.99 19.60 3.56
C ARG A 173 -9.84 20.56 3.82
N ILE A 174 -8.61 20.18 3.44
CA ILE A 174 -7.46 21.09 3.50
C ILE A 174 -7.72 22.26 2.56
N ARG A 175 -8.01 22.05 1.27
CA ARG A 175 -8.21 23.13 0.29
C ARG A 175 -9.27 24.16 0.71
N THR A 176 -10.37 23.71 1.31
CA THR A 176 -11.53 24.55 1.66
C THR A 176 -11.54 25.04 3.11
N ASN A 177 -10.52 24.70 3.91
CA ASN A 177 -10.47 24.97 5.35
C ASN A 177 -11.71 24.43 6.09
N LYS A 178 -12.15 23.21 5.74
CA LYS A 178 -13.34 22.59 6.33
C LYS A 178 -12.98 21.81 7.59
N GLY A 179 -13.67 22.12 8.68
CA GLY A 179 -13.48 21.49 9.99
C GLY A 179 -12.23 22.03 10.69
N THR A 180 -11.48 21.16 11.37
CA THR A 180 -10.32 21.54 12.20
C THR A 180 -8.98 21.18 11.58
N ILE A 181 -8.93 20.58 10.38
CA ILE A 181 -7.71 19.95 9.84
C ILE A 181 -6.52 20.91 9.73
N ARG A 182 -6.76 22.17 9.36
CA ARG A 182 -5.72 23.20 9.25
C ARG A 182 -5.23 23.75 10.59
N LYS A 183 -5.93 23.45 11.68
CA LYS A 183 -5.62 23.90 13.04
C LYS A 183 -4.86 22.86 13.86
N GLN A 184 -4.58 21.71 13.25
CA GLN A 184 -3.98 20.54 13.88
C GLN A 184 -2.65 20.21 13.21
N GLY A 185 -1.82 19.42 13.88
CA GLY A 185 -0.52 19.01 13.38
C GLY A 185 -0.59 17.88 12.34
N ALA A 186 0.60 17.44 11.91
CA ALA A 186 0.78 16.33 10.98
C ALA A 186 0.24 14.99 11.54
N ASP A 187 0.21 14.85 12.87
CA ASP A 187 -0.38 13.72 13.57
C ASP A 187 -1.89 13.58 13.32
N TYR A 188 -2.63 14.70 13.37
CA TYR A 188 -4.04 14.71 13.01
C TYR A 188 -4.26 14.44 11.53
N LEU A 189 -3.36 14.90 10.66
CA LEU A 189 -3.40 14.55 9.25
C LEU A 189 -3.24 13.05 9.04
N ALA A 190 -2.24 12.43 9.68
CA ALA A 190 -2.03 10.99 9.61
C ALA A 190 -3.26 10.22 10.11
N TYR A 191 -3.85 10.66 11.23
CA TYR A 191 -5.13 10.14 11.71
C TYR A 191 -6.23 10.24 10.64
N ALA A 192 -6.41 11.41 10.01
CA ALA A 192 -7.47 11.63 9.03
C ALA A 192 -7.27 10.82 7.74
N LEU A 193 -6.02 10.55 7.33
CA LEU A 193 -5.72 9.66 6.20
C LEU A 193 -6.01 8.20 6.55
N LEU A 194 -5.63 7.75 7.76
CA LEU A 194 -5.96 6.41 8.22
C LEU A 194 -7.47 6.19 8.36
N ASP A 195 -8.19 7.18 8.87
CA ASP A 195 -9.66 7.20 8.95
C ASP A 195 -10.28 7.01 7.55
N ALA A 196 -9.78 7.75 6.55
CA ALA A 196 -10.20 7.58 5.16
C ALA A 196 -9.89 6.18 4.58
N ILE A 197 -8.74 5.60 4.93
CA ILE A 197 -8.38 4.22 4.54
C ILE A 197 -9.37 3.23 5.13
N ILE A 198 -9.68 3.35 6.42
CA ILE A 198 -10.64 2.48 7.10
C ILE A 198 -12.05 2.65 6.51
N ASP A 199 -12.48 3.88 6.24
CA ASP A 199 -13.76 4.17 5.61
C ASP A 199 -13.88 3.53 4.22
N GLY A 200 -12.77 3.43 3.49
CA GLY A 200 -12.68 2.76 2.19
C GLY A 200 -13.08 1.28 2.21
N PHE A 201 -12.99 0.59 3.36
CA PHE A 201 -13.39 -0.81 3.48
C PHE A 201 -14.92 -1.00 3.48
N PHE A 202 -15.71 -0.05 3.98
CA PHE A 202 -17.15 -0.25 4.14
C PHE A 202 -17.87 -0.52 2.82
N PRO A 203 -17.65 0.27 1.74
CA PRO A 203 -18.26 -0.03 0.44
C PRO A 203 -17.91 -1.43 -0.08
N VAL A 204 -16.67 -1.88 0.14
CA VAL A 204 -16.23 -3.23 -0.27
C VAL A 204 -16.97 -4.28 0.55
N LEU A 205 -17.02 -4.13 1.89
CA LEU A 205 -17.73 -5.07 2.75
C LEU A 205 -19.23 -5.16 2.43
N GLU A 206 -19.86 -4.04 2.06
CA GLU A 206 -21.26 -4.00 1.61
C GLU A 206 -21.46 -4.79 0.31
N GLU A 207 -20.65 -4.53 -0.73
CA GLU A 207 -20.72 -5.25 -2.01
C GLU A 207 -20.53 -6.77 -1.83
N TYR A 208 -19.55 -7.18 -1.03
CA TYR A 208 -19.29 -8.60 -0.78
C TYR A 208 -20.34 -9.24 0.14
N GLY A 209 -20.92 -8.48 1.06
CA GLY A 209 -22.05 -8.91 1.88
C GLY A 209 -23.24 -9.31 1.00
N GLU A 210 -23.64 -8.43 0.08
CA GLU A 210 -24.74 -8.70 -0.85
C GLU A 210 -24.45 -9.90 -1.77
N LYS A 211 -23.20 -10.02 -2.27
CA LYS A 211 -22.79 -11.17 -3.09
C LYS A 211 -22.86 -12.49 -2.32
N ILE A 212 -22.48 -12.49 -1.05
CA ILE A 212 -22.52 -13.69 -0.20
C ILE A 212 -23.98 -14.08 0.07
N GLU A 213 -24.85 -13.13 0.42
CA GLU A 213 -26.28 -13.39 0.65
C GLU A 213 -26.94 -14.00 -0.60
N ALA A 214 -26.67 -13.43 -1.79
CA ALA A 214 -27.19 -13.98 -3.04
C ALA A 214 -26.67 -15.41 -3.34
N LEU A 215 -25.44 -15.72 -2.95
CA LEU A 215 -24.88 -17.07 -3.09
C LEU A 215 -25.49 -18.05 -2.09
N GLU A 216 -25.77 -17.62 -0.87
CA GLU A 216 -26.44 -18.44 0.14
C GLU A 216 -27.83 -18.87 -0.34
N ASP A 217 -28.62 -17.92 -0.88
CA ASP A 217 -29.93 -18.20 -1.47
C ASP A 217 -29.83 -19.20 -2.64
N GLU A 218 -28.83 -19.05 -3.52
CA GLU A 218 -28.60 -19.96 -4.65
C GLU A 218 -28.26 -21.38 -4.18
N VAL A 219 -27.42 -21.51 -3.15
CA VAL A 219 -27.02 -22.80 -2.56
C VAL A 219 -28.21 -23.52 -1.93
N VAL A 220 -29.09 -22.80 -1.24
CA VAL A 220 -30.28 -23.38 -0.59
C VAL A 220 -31.35 -23.77 -1.60
N ALA A 221 -31.60 -22.92 -2.60
CA ALA A 221 -32.71 -23.11 -3.52
C ALA A 221 -32.44 -24.20 -4.58
N ASN A 222 -31.35 -24.11 -5.33
CA ASN A 222 -31.01 -25.07 -6.38
C ASN A 222 -29.51 -24.98 -6.74
N PRO A 223 -28.63 -25.66 -5.99
CA PRO A 223 -27.19 -25.54 -6.18
C PRO A 223 -26.75 -26.11 -7.53
N SER A 224 -25.80 -25.44 -8.17
CA SER A 224 -25.24 -25.85 -9.45
C SER A 224 -23.70 -25.82 -9.43
N ARG A 225 -23.08 -26.36 -10.48
CA ARG A 225 -21.62 -26.24 -10.67
C ARG A 225 -21.18 -24.77 -10.75
N GLN A 226 -22.00 -23.90 -11.35
CA GLN A 226 -21.71 -22.47 -11.43
C GLN A 226 -21.71 -21.80 -10.04
N THR A 227 -22.53 -22.30 -9.11
CA THR A 227 -22.56 -21.81 -7.73
C THR A 227 -21.21 -22.03 -7.05
N LEU A 228 -20.60 -23.21 -7.21
CA LEU A 228 -19.25 -23.48 -6.70
C LEU A 228 -18.19 -22.59 -7.33
N GLU A 229 -18.29 -22.33 -8.65
CA GLU A 229 -17.36 -21.44 -9.36
C GLU A 229 -17.44 -20.00 -8.80
N LYS A 230 -18.64 -19.49 -8.53
CA LYS A 230 -18.83 -18.18 -7.89
C LYS A 230 -18.29 -18.13 -6.45
N ILE A 231 -18.52 -19.18 -5.65
CA ILE A 231 -17.96 -19.29 -4.29
C ILE A 231 -16.43 -19.24 -4.34
N HIS A 232 -15.81 -19.97 -5.28
CA HIS A 232 -14.36 -19.94 -5.45
C HIS A 232 -13.84 -18.59 -5.94
N ALA A 233 -14.60 -17.87 -6.77
CA ALA A 233 -14.26 -16.52 -7.19
C ALA A 233 -14.26 -15.54 -6.00
N VAL A 234 -15.35 -15.50 -5.22
CA VAL A 234 -15.45 -14.65 -4.02
C VAL A 234 -14.36 -14.98 -3.01
N LYS A 235 -14.10 -16.26 -2.75
CA LYS A 235 -13.01 -16.69 -1.86
C LYS A 235 -11.65 -16.14 -2.33
N ARG A 236 -11.38 -16.22 -3.63
CA ARG A 236 -10.12 -15.76 -4.21
C ARG A 236 -9.99 -14.24 -4.18
N GLU A 237 -11.08 -13.52 -4.38
CA GLU A 237 -11.06 -12.05 -4.30
C GLU A 237 -10.85 -11.53 -2.87
N LEU A 238 -11.36 -12.24 -1.85
CA LEU A 238 -11.22 -11.82 -0.45
C LEU A 238 -9.92 -12.28 0.22
N LEU A 239 -9.31 -13.37 -0.25
CA LEU A 239 -8.14 -14.01 0.37
C LEU A 239 -6.90 -14.05 -0.52
N GLY A 240 -7.03 -13.63 -1.77
CA GLY A 240 -5.95 -13.62 -2.75
C GLY A 240 -5.21 -12.30 -2.83
#